data_AF-A0A2S2QJL7-F1
#
_entry.id   AF-A0A2S2QJL7-F1
#
_cell.length_a   1.000
_cell.length_b   1.000
_cell.length_c   1.000
_cell.angle_alpha   90.00
_cell.angle_beta   90.00
_cell.angle_gamma   90.00
#
_symmetry.space_group_name_H-M   'P 1'
#
loop_
_entity.id
_entity.type
_entity.pdbx_description
1 polymer ?
#
loop_
_entity_poly.entity_id
_entity_poly.type
_entity_poly.pdbx_seq_one_letter_code
_entity_poly.pdbx_strand_id
1 'polypeptide(L)'
;MLRTLNCGLGMVLIVDSKHTEDVLCATNGKVIGIVDEKMADEPSVEVKKFANSMEPLMRPHIQTYVATRMHPKMRVAVLISGSGTNLQALIDSTTDDPSMMSEIVLVISNKPGVEGINRARRAGILALEIDHTLFSTREEFEEEMLKALNQTQIDVICLAGFMRVLTKKFVNKWRGRLINVHPSLLPLFKGLNAQKQALESGVRVSGCTVHFVEEEIDTGAIIVQESVSINIDETEESLIEKIKEVEHLAFPKALKLLATNQVYLDKDVGKVKWLTNSSDVFRNIV
;
A
#
# COMPACT_ATOMS: atom_id res chain seq x y z
N MET A 1 -19.85 19.76 -30.01
CA MET A 1 -19.61 19.01 -28.76
C MET A 1 -18.28 19.51 -28.19
N LEU A 2 -18.32 20.40 -27.19
CA LEU A 2 -17.13 20.99 -26.57
C LEU A 2 -16.44 19.96 -25.67
N ARG A 3 -15.15 19.67 -25.92
CA ARG A 3 -14.28 18.95 -25.00
C ARG A 3 -13.37 19.97 -24.32
N THR A 4 -13.60 20.26 -23.05
CA THR A 4 -12.78 21.16 -22.24
C THR A 4 -11.49 20.43 -21.84
N LEU A 5 -10.33 20.93 -22.28
CA LEU A 5 -9.02 20.50 -21.79
C LEU A 5 -8.51 21.62 -20.88
N ASN A 6 -8.53 21.41 -19.56
CA ASN A 6 -8.04 22.37 -18.57
C ASN A 6 -6.50 22.37 -18.53
N CYS A 7 -5.85 22.80 -19.61
CA CYS A 7 -4.40 22.93 -19.70
C CYS A 7 -3.90 24.39 -19.56
N GLY A 8 -4.74 25.31 -19.12
CA GLY A 8 -4.36 26.71 -18.89
C GLY A 8 -4.14 27.54 -20.16
N LEU A 9 -4.49 27.02 -21.34
CA LEU A 9 -4.54 27.81 -22.57
C LEU A 9 -5.79 28.70 -22.54
N GLY A 10 -5.62 29.98 -22.24
CA GLY A 10 -6.72 30.93 -22.07
C GLY A 10 -7.65 31.00 -23.30
N MET A 11 -7.10 31.20 -24.50
CA MET A 11 -7.87 31.30 -25.74
C MET A 11 -7.01 30.87 -26.93
N VAL A 12 -7.61 30.15 -27.90
CA VAL A 12 -7.00 29.83 -29.20
C VAL A 12 -7.81 30.53 -30.29
N LEU A 13 -7.14 31.33 -31.12
CA LEU A 13 -7.73 32.01 -32.27
C LEU A 13 -7.29 31.31 -33.55
N ILE A 14 -8.24 31.06 -34.46
CA ILE A 14 -7.96 30.63 -35.84
C ILE A 14 -8.12 31.86 -36.72
N VAL A 15 -7.04 32.25 -37.39
CA VAL A 15 -6.97 33.49 -38.16
C VAL A 15 -6.45 33.20 -39.57
N ASP A 16 -6.95 33.95 -40.55
CA ASP A 16 -6.39 33.95 -41.90
C ASP A 16 -4.91 34.39 -41.84
N SER A 17 -4.03 33.71 -42.59
CA SER A 17 -2.58 33.90 -42.52
C SER A 17 -2.18 35.36 -42.75
N LYS A 18 -2.95 36.13 -43.55
CA LYS A 18 -2.69 37.56 -43.80
C LYS A 18 -2.89 38.47 -42.59
N HIS A 19 -3.61 38.02 -41.57
CA HIS A 19 -3.91 38.78 -40.34
C HIS A 19 -3.10 38.30 -39.13
N THR A 20 -2.16 37.36 -39.32
CA THR A 20 -1.40 36.76 -38.23
C THR A 20 -0.62 37.81 -37.42
N GLU A 21 0.10 38.70 -38.11
CA GLU A 21 0.95 39.71 -37.46
C GLU A 21 0.12 40.74 -36.65
N ASP A 22 -1.01 41.20 -37.20
CA ASP A 22 -1.89 42.15 -36.52
C ASP A 22 -2.44 41.56 -35.21
N VAL A 23 -2.83 40.28 -35.24
CA VAL A 23 -3.38 39.58 -34.08
C VAL A 23 -2.29 39.29 -33.05
N LEU A 24 -1.09 38.92 -33.47
CA LEU A 24 0.04 38.74 -32.54
C LEU A 24 0.40 40.03 -31.83
N CYS A 25 0.42 41.15 -32.56
CA CYS A 25 0.69 42.48 -32.01
C CYS A 25 -0.38 42.89 -30.97
N ALA A 26 -1.65 42.56 -31.22
CA ALA A 26 -2.76 42.92 -30.33
C ALA A 26 -2.91 42.02 -29.10
N THR A 27 -2.45 40.76 -29.14
CA THR A 27 -2.77 39.74 -28.11
C THR A 27 -1.57 39.25 -27.31
N ASN A 28 -0.35 39.69 -27.65
CA ASN A 28 0.91 39.13 -27.11
C ASN A 28 0.95 37.59 -27.20
N GLY A 29 0.31 37.04 -28.24
CA GLY A 29 0.14 35.61 -28.46
C GLY A 29 1.34 34.97 -29.16
N LYS A 30 1.22 33.67 -29.45
CA LYS A 30 2.18 32.92 -30.25
C LYS A 30 1.46 31.99 -31.21
N VAL A 31 1.97 31.85 -32.43
CA VAL A 31 1.49 30.84 -33.39
C VAL A 31 1.87 29.45 -32.89
N ILE A 32 0.86 28.62 -32.63
CA ILE A 32 1.02 27.24 -32.12
C ILE A 32 0.76 26.16 -33.18
N GLY A 33 0.27 26.54 -34.37
CA GLY A 33 -0.02 25.62 -35.46
C GLY A 33 -0.60 26.31 -36.70
N ILE A 34 -0.85 25.53 -37.74
CA ILE A 34 -1.49 25.93 -39.01
C ILE A 34 -2.71 25.02 -39.19
N VAL A 35 -3.78 25.55 -39.77
CA VAL A 35 -4.97 24.79 -40.15
C VAL A 35 -4.98 24.70 -41.67
N ASP A 36 -4.95 23.48 -42.19
CA ASP A 36 -5.01 23.20 -43.64
C ASP A 36 -6.31 22.46 -44.00
N GLU A 37 -6.70 22.53 -45.28
CA GLU A 37 -7.83 21.76 -45.80
C GLU A 37 -7.51 20.26 -45.74
N LYS A 38 -8.43 19.48 -45.17
CA LYS A 38 -8.25 18.05 -44.98
C LYS A 38 -8.29 17.32 -46.33
N MET A 39 -7.18 16.69 -46.72
CA MET A 39 -7.17 15.72 -47.82
C MET A 39 -7.71 14.35 -47.36
N ALA A 40 -8.29 13.58 -48.28
CA ALA A 40 -8.86 12.26 -47.96
C ALA A 40 -7.77 11.33 -47.37
N ASP A 41 -8.11 10.62 -46.29
CA ASP A 41 -7.26 9.71 -45.49
C ASP A 41 -6.17 10.34 -44.58
N GLU A 42 -6.13 11.66 -44.37
CA GLU A 42 -5.21 12.26 -43.39
C GLU A 42 -5.79 12.39 -41.96
N PRO A 43 -4.93 12.26 -40.92
CA PRO A 43 -5.35 12.46 -39.54
C PRO A 43 -5.79 13.92 -39.31
N SER A 44 -6.91 14.10 -38.60
CA SER A 44 -7.49 15.44 -38.39
C SER A 44 -6.64 16.39 -37.53
N VAL A 45 -5.59 15.88 -36.86
CA VAL A 45 -4.62 16.64 -36.07
C VAL A 45 -3.26 15.95 -36.14
N GLU A 46 -2.23 16.66 -36.60
CA GLU A 46 -0.84 16.19 -36.57
C GLU A 46 -0.05 16.97 -35.50
N VAL A 47 0.37 16.29 -34.42
CA VAL A 47 1.16 16.92 -33.35
C VAL A 47 2.65 16.69 -33.62
N LYS A 48 3.32 17.72 -34.15
CA LYS A 48 4.76 17.69 -34.40
C LYS A 48 5.54 17.95 -33.11
N LYS A 49 6.68 17.26 -32.95
CA LYS A 49 7.63 17.46 -31.83
C LYS A 49 7.06 17.22 -30.42
N PHE A 50 6.00 16.42 -30.30
CA PHE A 50 5.38 16.10 -29.00
C PHE A 50 6.40 15.51 -28.02
N ALA A 51 7.14 14.47 -28.44
CA ALA A 51 8.12 13.78 -27.60
C ALA A 51 9.18 14.75 -27.04
N ASN A 52 9.77 15.59 -27.90
CA ASN A 52 10.79 16.57 -27.50
C ASN A 52 10.23 17.67 -26.58
N SER A 53 8.95 18.02 -26.74
CA SER A 53 8.29 19.05 -25.91
C SER A 53 7.87 18.50 -24.55
N MET A 54 7.57 17.20 -24.49
CA MET A 54 7.22 16.50 -23.25
C MET A 54 8.45 16.01 -22.48
N GLU A 55 9.60 15.78 -23.15
CA GLU A 55 10.82 15.26 -22.52
C GLU A 55 11.23 16.04 -21.26
N PRO A 56 11.33 17.39 -21.25
CA PRO A 56 11.75 18.13 -20.06
C PRO A 56 10.75 18.03 -18.90
N LEU A 57 9.45 17.93 -19.21
CA LEU A 57 8.36 17.78 -18.24
C LEU A 57 8.33 16.36 -17.66
N MET A 58 8.63 15.36 -18.49
CA MET A 58 8.63 13.95 -18.10
C MET A 58 9.93 13.53 -17.43
N ARG A 59 11.08 14.12 -17.77
CA ARG A 59 12.43 13.73 -17.30
C ARG A 59 12.55 13.57 -15.77
N PRO A 60 12.02 14.47 -14.93
CA PRO A 60 12.03 14.27 -13.47
C PRO A 60 11.23 13.04 -13.00
N HIS A 61 10.19 12.68 -13.75
CA HIS A 61 9.31 11.54 -13.45
C HIS A 61 9.85 10.23 -14.06
N ILE A 62 10.60 10.30 -15.16
CA ILE A 62 11.21 9.15 -15.83
C ILE A 62 12.25 8.49 -14.92
N GLN A 63 13.05 9.26 -14.18
CA GLN A 63 14.06 8.67 -13.30
C GLN A 63 13.43 7.88 -12.15
N THR A 64 12.36 8.41 -11.54
CA THR A 64 11.55 7.70 -10.54
C THR A 64 10.85 6.49 -11.16
N TYR A 65 10.28 6.62 -12.36
CA TYR A 65 9.57 5.53 -13.05
C TYR A 65 10.50 4.38 -13.48
N VAL A 66 11.70 4.71 -13.98
CA VAL A 66 12.72 3.73 -14.35
C VAL A 66 13.28 3.06 -13.10
N ALA A 67 13.59 3.81 -12.03
CA ALA A 67 14.05 3.23 -10.76
C ALA A 67 12.99 2.30 -10.13
N THR A 68 11.72 2.72 -10.08
CA THR A 68 10.61 1.90 -9.56
C THR A 68 10.27 0.69 -10.43
N ARG A 69 10.56 0.71 -11.73
CA ARG A 69 10.41 -0.48 -12.61
C ARG A 69 11.65 -1.37 -12.68
N MET A 70 12.84 -0.85 -12.36
CA MET A 70 14.08 -1.63 -12.35
C MET A 70 14.26 -2.44 -11.07
N HIS A 71 13.61 -2.07 -9.97
CA HIS A 71 13.59 -2.86 -8.75
C HIS A 71 12.32 -3.69 -8.66
N PRO A 72 12.41 -5.01 -8.47
CA PRO A 72 11.22 -5.85 -8.28
C PRO A 72 10.47 -5.38 -7.04
N LYS A 73 9.15 -5.20 -7.16
CA LYS A 73 8.29 -4.88 -6.02
C LYS A 73 8.27 -6.06 -5.05
N MET A 74 8.29 -5.76 -3.75
CA MET A 74 8.08 -6.75 -2.71
C MET A 74 6.68 -7.36 -2.84
N ARG A 75 6.60 -8.69 -2.96
CA ARG A 75 5.36 -9.44 -3.16
C ARG A 75 4.72 -9.75 -1.81
N VAL A 76 3.55 -9.19 -1.57
CA VAL A 76 2.86 -9.23 -0.29
C VAL A 76 1.70 -10.22 -0.33
N ALA A 77 1.62 -11.07 0.70
CA ALA A 77 0.40 -11.78 1.04
C ALA A 77 -0.28 -11.14 2.26
N VAL A 78 -1.60 -11.01 2.23
CA VAL A 78 -2.39 -10.52 3.38
C VAL A 78 -3.29 -11.62 3.90
N LEU A 79 -3.17 -11.95 5.19
CA LEU A 79 -4.04 -12.93 5.86
C LEU A 79 -5.12 -12.20 6.65
N ILE A 80 -6.38 -12.62 6.48
CA ILE A 80 -7.56 -11.96 7.07
C ILE A 80 -8.55 -12.96 7.68
N SER A 81 -9.49 -12.46 8.49
CA SER A 81 -10.60 -13.26 9.02
C SER A 81 -11.95 -12.55 9.00
N GLY A 82 -12.06 -11.36 8.40
CA GLY A 82 -13.24 -10.50 8.55
C GLY A 82 -13.39 -9.41 7.50
N SER A 83 -13.84 -8.23 7.93
CA SER A 83 -14.27 -7.13 7.04
C SER A 83 -13.17 -6.58 6.13
N GLY A 84 -11.90 -6.74 6.51
CA GLY A 84 -10.74 -6.38 5.69
C GLY A 84 -10.53 -4.87 5.53
N THR A 85 -10.80 -4.06 6.55
CA THR A 85 -10.55 -2.61 6.48
C THR A 85 -9.06 -2.28 6.42
N ASN A 86 -8.22 -2.95 7.22
CA ASN A 86 -6.75 -2.88 7.09
C ASN A 86 -6.26 -3.38 5.72
N LEU A 87 -6.88 -4.44 5.17
CA LEU A 87 -6.58 -4.89 3.82
C LEU A 87 -6.90 -3.80 2.80
N GLN A 88 -8.04 -3.10 2.91
CA GLN A 88 -8.36 -1.99 2.02
C GLN A 88 -7.29 -0.90 2.06
N ALA A 89 -6.88 -0.48 3.26
CA ALA A 89 -5.84 0.53 3.42
C ALA A 89 -4.51 0.14 2.76
N LEU A 90 -4.13 -1.14 2.86
CA LEU A 90 -2.95 -1.69 2.17
C LEU A 90 -3.13 -1.71 0.64
N ILE A 91 -4.31 -2.11 0.14
CA ILE A 91 -4.64 -2.10 -1.29
C ILE A 91 -4.51 -0.69 -1.86
N ASP A 92 -5.17 0.27 -1.23
CA ASP A 92 -5.20 1.67 -1.68
C ASP A 92 -3.78 2.23 -1.70
N SER A 93 -3.02 2.04 -0.61
CA SER A 93 -1.63 2.53 -0.53
C SER A 93 -0.72 1.91 -1.60
N THR A 94 -0.76 0.59 -1.79
CA THR A 94 0.11 -0.10 -2.76
C THR A 94 -0.28 0.15 -4.22
N THR A 95 -1.52 0.57 -4.47
CA THR A 95 -2.02 0.94 -5.80
C THR A 95 -1.68 2.40 -6.14
N ASP A 96 -1.89 3.31 -5.19
CA ASP A 96 -1.86 4.76 -5.44
C ASP A 96 -0.46 5.37 -5.26
N ASP A 97 0.42 4.76 -4.45
CA ASP A 97 1.78 5.25 -4.19
C ASP A 97 2.85 4.31 -4.77
N PRO A 98 3.46 4.65 -5.92
CA PRO A 98 4.56 3.88 -6.50
C PRO A 98 5.78 3.73 -5.58
N SER A 99 5.99 4.64 -4.64
CA SER A 99 7.10 4.57 -3.68
C SER A 99 6.90 3.56 -2.57
N MET A 100 5.73 2.90 -2.51
CA MET A 100 5.48 1.75 -1.62
C MET A 100 6.41 0.57 -1.91
N MET A 101 6.97 0.47 -3.13
CA MET A 101 7.87 -0.62 -3.55
C MET A 101 7.34 -2.03 -3.25
N SER A 102 6.02 -2.18 -3.16
CA SER A 102 5.34 -3.42 -2.81
C SER A 102 4.06 -3.58 -3.62
N GLU A 103 3.62 -4.82 -3.78
CA GLU A 103 2.36 -5.19 -4.43
C GLU A 103 1.68 -6.31 -3.65
N ILE A 104 0.36 -6.22 -3.47
CA ILE A 104 -0.42 -7.31 -2.87
C ILE A 104 -0.80 -8.28 -3.98
N VAL A 105 -0.27 -9.50 -3.90
CA VAL A 105 -0.45 -10.52 -4.94
C VAL A 105 -1.34 -11.67 -4.48
N LEU A 106 -1.58 -11.79 -3.18
CA LEU A 106 -2.38 -12.84 -2.59
C LEU A 106 -3.09 -12.37 -1.33
N VAL A 107 -4.37 -12.68 -1.21
CA VAL A 107 -5.14 -12.57 0.03
C VAL A 107 -5.66 -13.95 0.41
N ILE A 108 -5.48 -14.35 1.66
CA ILE A 108 -6.05 -15.60 2.19
C ILE A 108 -6.95 -15.27 3.37
N SER A 109 -8.19 -15.77 3.35
CA SER A 109 -9.07 -15.80 4.51
C SER A 109 -9.14 -17.19 5.09
N ASN A 110 -9.07 -17.30 6.43
CA ASN A 110 -9.37 -18.56 7.12
C ASN A 110 -10.87 -18.83 7.31
N LYS A 111 -11.72 -17.85 6.96
CA LYS A 111 -13.19 -17.95 7.03
C LYS A 111 -13.80 -17.71 5.65
N PRO A 112 -14.75 -18.54 5.20
CA PRO A 112 -15.46 -18.30 3.95
C PRO A 112 -16.42 -17.11 4.08
N GLY A 113 -16.74 -16.47 2.96
CA GLY A 113 -17.78 -15.45 2.82
C GLY A 113 -17.50 -14.11 3.50
N VAL A 114 -16.25 -13.82 3.86
CA VAL A 114 -15.92 -12.55 4.53
C VAL A 114 -15.75 -11.39 3.55
N GLU A 115 -16.13 -10.18 3.95
CA GLU A 115 -16.07 -9.01 3.07
C GLU A 115 -14.65 -8.65 2.60
N GLY A 116 -13.61 -8.98 3.38
CA GLY A 116 -12.23 -8.76 2.94
C GLY A 116 -11.86 -9.53 1.66
N ILE A 117 -12.46 -10.69 1.41
CA ILE A 117 -12.25 -11.43 0.16
C ILE A 117 -12.89 -10.70 -1.03
N ASN A 118 -14.07 -10.12 -0.83
CA ASN A 118 -14.72 -9.32 -1.86
C ASN A 118 -13.91 -8.06 -2.20
N ARG A 119 -13.31 -7.42 -1.18
CA ARG A 119 -12.36 -6.29 -1.38
C ARG A 119 -11.18 -6.69 -2.26
N ALA A 120 -10.54 -7.81 -1.96
CA ALA A 120 -9.42 -8.34 -2.74
C ALA A 120 -9.81 -8.62 -4.20
N ARG A 121 -10.95 -9.31 -4.41
CA ARG A 121 -11.47 -9.62 -5.75
C ARG A 121 -11.79 -8.36 -6.55
N ARG A 122 -12.40 -7.33 -5.93
CA ARG A 122 -12.68 -6.03 -6.59
C ARG A 122 -11.39 -5.31 -7.01
N ALA A 123 -10.31 -5.49 -6.26
CA ALA A 123 -8.98 -4.97 -6.60
C ALA A 123 -8.21 -5.83 -7.61
N GLY A 124 -8.79 -6.93 -8.11
CA GLY A 124 -8.12 -7.83 -9.06
C GLY A 124 -7.02 -8.71 -8.43
N ILE A 125 -7.02 -8.85 -7.10
CA ILE A 125 -6.02 -9.63 -6.36
C ILE A 125 -6.50 -11.08 -6.22
N LEU A 126 -5.58 -12.05 -6.37
CA LEU A 126 -5.86 -13.45 -6.11
C LEU A 126 -6.32 -13.62 -4.64
N ALA A 127 -7.54 -14.12 -4.45
CA ALA A 127 -8.16 -14.24 -3.14
C ALA A 127 -8.60 -15.69 -2.89
N LEU A 128 -8.02 -16.32 -1.87
CA LEU A 128 -8.29 -17.70 -1.49
C LEU A 128 -9.04 -17.76 -0.16
N GLU A 129 -10.02 -18.66 -0.09
CA GLU A 129 -10.76 -18.98 1.12
C GLU A 129 -10.34 -20.37 1.54
N ILE A 130 -9.54 -20.46 2.59
CA ILE A 130 -9.05 -21.73 3.15
C ILE A 130 -9.73 -21.89 4.51
N ASP A 131 -10.87 -22.56 4.54
CA ASP A 131 -11.64 -22.72 5.77
C ASP A 131 -10.90 -23.59 6.78
N HIS A 132 -10.35 -22.96 7.82
CA HIS A 132 -9.60 -23.64 8.87
C HIS A 132 -10.41 -24.72 9.61
N THR A 133 -11.74 -24.69 9.56
CA THR A 133 -12.61 -25.69 10.21
C THR A 133 -12.65 -27.03 9.47
N LEU A 134 -12.14 -27.08 8.24
CA LEU A 134 -12.05 -28.29 7.42
C LEU A 134 -10.78 -29.12 7.69
N PHE A 135 -9.91 -28.67 8.60
CA PHE A 135 -8.65 -29.31 8.92
C PHE A 135 -8.65 -29.82 10.35
N SER A 136 -8.02 -30.98 10.59
CA SER A 136 -8.00 -31.62 11.91
C SER A 136 -6.99 -30.96 12.84
N THR A 137 -5.93 -30.38 12.28
CA THR A 137 -4.84 -29.73 13.02
C THR A 137 -4.52 -28.36 12.46
N ARG A 138 -3.81 -27.53 13.25
CA ARG A 138 -3.33 -26.22 12.76
C ARG A 138 -2.26 -26.40 11.69
N GLU A 139 -1.43 -27.42 11.85
CA GLU A 139 -0.35 -27.78 10.95
C GLU A 139 -0.89 -28.13 9.55
N GLU A 140 -1.95 -28.94 9.45
CA GLU A 140 -2.61 -29.24 8.17
C GLU A 140 -3.17 -27.98 7.48
N PHE A 141 -3.85 -27.12 8.25
CA PHE A 141 -4.37 -25.84 7.75
C PHE A 141 -3.24 -24.93 7.24
N GLU A 142 -2.17 -24.82 8.01
CA GLU A 142 -1.00 -24.02 7.64
C GLU A 142 -0.23 -24.58 6.46
N GLU A 143 -0.19 -25.90 6.28
CA GLU A 143 0.41 -26.53 5.11
C GLU A 143 -0.33 -26.15 3.82
N GLU A 144 -1.66 -26.06 3.86
CA GLU A 144 -2.44 -25.59 2.71
C GLU A 144 -2.16 -24.11 2.40
N MET A 145 -2.12 -23.25 3.43
CA MET A 145 -1.71 -21.86 3.24
C MET A 145 -0.30 -21.76 2.65
N LEU A 146 0.64 -22.56 3.15
CA LEU A 146 2.03 -22.56 2.68
C LEU A 146 2.16 -22.97 1.21
N LYS A 147 1.32 -23.87 0.70
CA LYS A 147 1.30 -24.20 -0.74
C LYS A 147 0.99 -22.96 -1.58
N ALA A 148 -0.09 -22.24 -1.23
CA ALA A 148 -0.47 -21.01 -1.92
C ALA A 148 0.59 -19.91 -1.82
N LEU A 149 1.17 -19.72 -0.63
CA LEU A 149 2.23 -18.73 -0.40
C LEU A 149 3.51 -19.06 -1.19
N ASN A 150 3.90 -20.33 -1.31
CA ASN A 150 5.09 -20.72 -2.07
C ASN A 150 4.85 -20.57 -3.59
N GLN A 151 3.67 -20.94 -4.09
CA GLN A 151 3.32 -20.84 -5.52
C GLN A 151 3.28 -19.39 -6.02
N THR A 152 2.95 -18.45 -5.14
CA THR A 152 2.84 -17.02 -5.46
C THR A 152 4.13 -16.24 -5.21
N GLN A 153 5.21 -16.90 -4.78
CA GLN A 153 6.53 -16.29 -4.50
C GLN A 153 6.43 -15.08 -3.57
N ILE A 154 5.87 -15.29 -2.37
CA ILE A 154 5.67 -14.23 -1.38
C ILE A 154 6.97 -13.85 -0.67
N ASP A 155 7.20 -12.56 -0.55
CA ASP A 155 8.32 -11.98 0.19
C ASP A 155 7.95 -11.67 1.64
N VAL A 156 6.76 -11.11 1.87
CA VAL A 156 6.28 -10.71 3.20
C VAL A 156 4.80 -11.04 3.40
N ILE A 157 4.44 -11.41 4.62
CA ILE A 157 3.07 -11.69 5.04
C ILE A 157 2.60 -10.62 6.02
N CYS A 158 1.43 -10.04 5.76
CA CYS A 158 0.74 -9.09 6.62
C CYS A 158 -0.47 -9.76 7.27
N LEU A 159 -0.51 -9.81 8.61
CA LEU A 159 -1.69 -10.24 9.37
C LEU A 159 -2.61 -9.03 9.58
N ALA A 160 -3.71 -8.97 8.84
CA ALA A 160 -4.67 -7.87 8.87
C ALA A 160 -5.98 -8.32 9.51
N GLY A 161 -5.96 -8.46 10.84
CA GLY A 161 -7.08 -9.02 11.60
C GLY A 161 -7.23 -10.54 11.38
N PHE A 162 -6.11 -11.25 11.31
CA PHE A 162 -6.09 -12.71 11.22
C PHE A 162 -6.27 -13.34 12.60
N MET A 163 -7.43 -13.94 12.84
CA MET A 163 -7.88 -14.39 14.17
C MET A 163 -7.49 -15.85 14.47
N ARG A 164 -6.25 -16.24 14.13
CA ARG A 164 -5.70 -17.58 14.41
C ARG A 164 -4.25 -17.49 14.88
N VAL A 165 -3.95 -18.22 15.94
CA VAL A 165 -2.57 -18.37 16.45
C VAL A 165 -1.80 -19.33 15.55
N LEU A 166 -0.76 -18.81 14.91
CA LEU A 166 0.12 -19.55 14.02
C LEU A 166 1.05 -20.48 14.81
N THR A 167 1.43 -21.63 14.22
CA THR A 167 2.38 -22.54 14.85
C THR A 167 3.79 -21.97 14.83
N LYS A 168 4.61 -22.44 15.78
CA LYS A 168 6.05 -22.19 15.83
C LYS A 168 6.75 -22.47 14.49
N LYS A 169 6.35 -23.52 13.77
CA LYS A 169 6.92 -23.89 12.47
C LYS A 169 6.65 -22.81 11.42
N PHE A 170 5.41 -22.32 11.36
CA PHE A 170 5.04 -21.27 10.42
C PHE A 170 5.73 -19.94 10.73
N VAL A 171 5.69 -19.53 12.00
CA VAL A 171 6.34 -18.28 12.46
C VAL A 171 7.83 -18.31 12.14
N ASN A 172 8.54 -19.39 12.47
CA ASN A 172 9.98 -19.49 12.20
C ASN A 172 10.31 -19.45 10.70
N LYS A 173 9.47 -20.05 9.84
CA LYS A 173 9.65 -19.99 8.38
C LYS A 173 9.58 -18.56 7.84
N TRP A 174 8.72 -17.73 8.43
CA TRP A 174 8.49 -16.34 8.00
C TRP A 174 9.10 -15.30 8.94
N ARG A 175 9.96 -15.71 9.88
CA ARG A 175 10.55 -14.80 10.86
C ARG A 175 11.33 -13.66 10.17
N GLY A 176 11.00 -12.42 10.55
CA GLY A 176 11.50 -11.19 9.92
C GLY A 176 10.79 -10.81 8.61
N ARG A 177 9.78 -11.57 8.18
CA ARG A 177 8.96 -11.37 6.97
C ARG A 177 7.47 -11.62 7.24
N LEU A 178 7.07 -11.58 8.50
CA LEU A 178 5.71 -11.74 8.98
C LEU A 178 5.43 -10.60 9.95
N ILE A 179 4.49 -9.73 9.60
CA ILE A 179 4.14 -8.55 10.39
C ILE A 179 2.66 -8.54 10.73
N ASN A 180 2.32 -8.00 11.90
CA ASN A 180 0.97 -7.90 12.41
C ASN A 180 0.68 -6.48 12.88
N VAL A 181 -0.57 -6.03 12.71
CA VAL A 181 -1.09 -4.83 13.37
C VAL A 181 -1.94 -5.25 14.56
N HIS A 182 -1.66 -4.65 15.72
CA HIS A 182 -2.33 -4.91 16.98
C HIS A 182 -2.96 -3.62 17.54
N PRO A 183 -4.22 -3.63 18.00
CA PRO A 183 -4.95 -2.42 18.41
C PRO A 183 -4.63 -1.95 19.83
N SER A 184 -3.34 -1.88 20.17
CA SER A 184 -2.86 -1.20 21.37
C SER A 184 -1.44 -0.66 21.16
N LEU A 185 -0.98 0.16 22.11
CA LEU A 185 0.43 0.51 22.25
C LEU A 185 1.15 -0.61 23.01
N LEU A 186 1.65 -1.62 22.29
CA LEU A 186 2.46 -2.68 22.89
C LEU A 186 3.67 -2.08 23.64
N PRO A 187 4.07 -2.66 24.79
CA PRO A 187 3.69 -3.99 25.30
C PRO A 187 2.38 -4.05 26.10
N LEU A 188 1.61 -2.97 26.19
CA LEU A 188 0.34 -2.96 26.92
C LEU A 188 -0.78 -3.68 26.14
N PHE A 189 -1.69 -4.33 26.87
CA PHE A 189 -2.93 -4.91 26.34
C PHE A 189 -2.72 -5.92 25.20
N LYS A 190 -1.86 -6.93 25.42
CA LYS A 190 -1.67 -8.06 24.50
C LYS A 190 -2.94 -8.90 24.35
N GLY A 191 -3.03 -9.65 23.26
CA GLY A 191 -4.08 -10.63 23.03
C GLY A 191 -5.42 -10.01 22.65
N LEU A 192 -6.51 -10.71 22.95
CA LEU A 192 -7.85 -10.33 22.47
C LEU A 192 -8.41 -9.11 23.23
N ASN A 193 -9.29 -8.36 22.56
CA ASN A 193 -10.06 -7.26 23.14
C ASN A 193 -9.18 -6.15 23.76
N ALA A 194 -8.08 -5.78 23.10
CA ALA A 194 -7.12 -4.81 23.62
C ALA A 194 -7.75 -3.42 23.91
N GLN A 195 -8.73 -3.01 23.11
CA GLN A 195 -9.49 -1.77 23.29
C GLN A 195 -10.30 -1.79 24.60
N LYS A 196 -10.98 -2.91 24.88
CA LYS A 196 -11.68 -3.13 26.14
C LYS A 196 -10.73 -3.09 27.34
N GLN A 197 -9.60 -3.79 27.25
CA GLN A 197 -8.57 -3.76 28.30
C GLN A 197 -8.06 -2.32 28.56
N ALA A 198 -7.88 -1.53 27.51
CA ALA A 198 -7.48 -0.13 27.64
C ALA A 198 -8.53 0.69 28.40
N LEU A 199 -9.81 0.57 28.06
CA LEU A 199 -10.89 1.25 28.78
C LEU A 199 -10.98 0.82 30.24
N GLU A 200 -10.93 -0.49 30.52
CA GLU A 200 -10.99 -1.05 31.88
C GLU A 200 -9.81 -0.60 32.75
N SER A 201 -8.64 -0.38 32.15
CA SER A 201 -7.45 0.09 32.86
C SER A 201 -7.47 1.60 33.20
N GLY A 202 -8.38 2.37 32.59
CA GLY A 202 -8.49 3.81 32.79
C GLY A 202 -7.39 4.65 32.12
N VAL A 203 -6.61 4.09 31.19
CA VAL A 203 -5.63 4.88 30.42
C VAL A 203 -6.32 5.94 29.57
N ARG A 204 -5.64 7.07 29.37
CA ARG A 204 -6.16 8.19 28.56
C ARG A 204 -5.55 8.28 27.16
N VAL A 205 -4.61 7.39 26.86
CA VAL A 205 -3.94 7.24 25.57
C VAL A 205 -3.90 5.75 25.24
N SER A 206 -4.28 5.41 24.02
CA SER A 206 -4.09 4.08 23.42
C SER A 206 -3.56 4.26 21.99
N GLY A 207 -3.74 3.29 21.11
CA GLY A 207 -3.24 3.37 19.75
C GLY A 207 -3.19 2.01 19.07
N CYS A 208 -2.33 1.89 18.06
CA CYS A 208 -2.00 0.63 17.43
C CYS A 208 -0.49 0.45 17.30
N THR A 209 -0.08 -0.81 17.15
CA THR A 209 1.30 -1.20 16.96
C THR A 209 1.43 -2.15 15.78
N VAL A 210 2.33 -1.84 14.85
CA VAL A 210 2.76 -2.78 13.82
C VAL A 210 4.10 -3.36 14.23
N HIS A 211 4.18 -4.69 14.29
CA HIS A 211 5.36 -5.40 14.78
C HIS A 211 5.65 -6.66 13.98
N PHE A 212 6.89 -7.14 14.04
CA PHE A 212 7.23 -8.48 13.58
C PHE A 212 6.53 -9.52 14.45
N VAL A 213 6.06 -10.60 13.85
CA VAL A 213 5.48 -11.74 14.59
C VAL A 213 6.59 -12.65 15.09
N GLU A 214 6.53 -13.00 16.37
CA GLU A 214 7.38 -13.98 17.04
C GLU A 214 6.52 -15.12 17.61
N GLU A 215 7.16 -16.16 18.14
CA GLU A 215 6.43 -17.32 18.71
C GLU A 215 5.55 -16.93 19.90
N GLU A 216 6.02 -16.00 20.72
CA GLU A 216 5.23 -15.42 21.80
C GLU A 216 4.34 -14.30 21.23
N ILE A 217 3.06 -14.34 21.58
CA ILE A 217 2.03 -13.46 21.03
C ILE A 217 2.31 -12.00 21.42
N ASP A 218 2.26 -11.12 20.43
CA ASP A 218 2.38 -9.66 20.57
C ASP A 218 3.65 -9.20 21.31
N THR A 219 4.78 -9.87 21.08
CA THR A 219 6.08 -9.53 21.71
C THR A 219 7.18 -9.18 20.73
N GLY A 220 6.97 -9.44 19.44
CA GLY A 220 8.00 -9.22 18.45
C GLY A 220 8.33 -7.74 18.25
N ALA A 221 9.44 -7.50 17.58
CA ALA A 221 10.05 -6.18 17.52
C ALA A 221 9.11 -5.17 16.81
N ILE A 222 8.91 -4.02 17.45
CA ILE A 222 8.00 -2.96 17.03
C ILE A 222 8.60 -2.17 15.85
N ILE A 223 7.81 -1.95 14.79
CA ILE A 223 8.18 -1.21 13.59
C ILE A 223 7.59 0.20 13.62
N VAL A 224 6.27 0.30 13.83
CA VAL A 224 5.51 1.56 13.86
C VAL A 224 4.50 1.51 15.00
N GLN A 225 4.31 2.63 15.68
CA GLN A 225 3.20 2.87 16.60
C GLN A 225 2.55 4.20 16.26
N GLU A 226 1.23 4.26 16.38
CA GLU A 226 0.45 5.48 16.26
C GLU A 226 -0.52 5.56 17.44
N SER A 227 -0.62 6.72 18.07
CA SER A 227 -1.40 6.91 19.30
C SER A 227 -2.72 7.62 19.07
N VAL A 228 -3.72 7.32 19.90
CA VAL A 228 -5.00 8.04 19.97
C VAL A 228 -5.33 8.40 21.41
N SER A 229 -6.02 9.52 21.61
CA SER A 229 -6.57 9.90 22.91
C SER A 229 -7.92 9.22 23.18
N ILE A 230 -8.13 8.82 24.43
CA ILE A 230 -9.40 8.26 24.93
C ILE A 230 -10.18 9.38 25.64
N ASN A 231 -11.37 9.69 25.14
CA ASN A 231 -12.27 10.67 25.75
C ASN A 231 -12.90 10.11 27.03
N ILE A 232 -13.50 10.97 27.85
CA ILE A 232 -14.08 10.56 29.14
C ILE A 232 -15.26 9.60 28.95
N ASP A 233 -16.02 9.82 27.89
CA ASP A 233 -17.24 9.12 27.50
C ASP A 233 -17.02 8.11 26.36
N GLU A 234 -15.77 7.76 26.09
CA GLU A 234 -15.42 6.80 25.04
C GLU A 234 -16.01 5.42 25.32
N THR A 235 -16.74 4.87 24.34
CA THR A 235 -17.19 3.47 24.36
C THR A 235 -16.19 2.55 23.64
N GLU A 236 -16.28 1.24 23.87
CA GLU A 236 -15.44 0.26 23.17
C GLU A 236 -15.57 0.37 21.66
N GLU A 237 -16.80 0.53 21.14
CA GLU A 237 -17.06 0.67 19.71
C GLU A 237 -16.43 1.94 19.14
N SER A 238 -16.58 3.08 19.82
CA SER A 238 -15.98 4.35 19.38
C SER A 238 -14.45 4.30 19.39
N LEU A 239 -13.86 3.63 20.39
CA LEU A 239 -12.41 3.44 20.46
C LEU A 239 -11.90 2.48 19.38
N ILE A 240 -12.65 1.43 19.06
CA ILE A 240 -12.33 0.52 17.96
C ILE A 240 -12.26 1.27 16.63
N GLU A 241 -13.27 2.09 16.31
CA GLU A 241 -13.25 2.87 15.05
C GLU A 241 -12.12 3.90 15.03
N LYS A 242 -11.89 4.59 16.14
CA LYS A 242 -10.78 5.55 16.26
C LYS A 242 -9.41 4.88 16.09
N ILE A 243 -9.21 3.70 16.66
CA ILE A 243 -7.95 2.94 16.50
C ILE A 243 -7.81 2.43 15.07
N LYS A 244 -8.89 1.98 14.41
CA LYS A 244 -8.84 1.55 13.00
C LYS A 244 -8.31 2.66 12.09
N GLU A 245 -8.69 3.92 12.30
CA GLU A 245 -8.19 5.05 11.51
C GLU A 245 -6.65 5.14 11.57
N VAL A 246 -6.05 4.99 12.76
CA VAL A 246 -4.59 5.02 12.89
C VAL A 246 -3.93 3.71 12.42
N GLU A 247 -4.60 2.57 12.50
CA GLU A 247 -4.12 1.32 11.86
C GLU A 247 -3.99 1.45 10.34
N HIS A 248 -4.96 2.12 9.70
CA HIS A 248 -4.97 2.35 8.25
C HIS A 248 -3.80 3.23 7.79
N LEU A 249 -3.18 3.99 8.71
CA LEU A 249 -1.96 4.75 8.45
C LEU A 249 -0.70 3.97 8.84
N ALA A 250 -0.71 3.34 10.02
CA ALA A 250 0.44 2.66 10.58
C ALA A 250 0.85 1.43 9.75
N PHE A 251 -0.12 0.65 9.28
CA PHE A 251 0.16 -0.62 8.61
C PHE A 251 0.80 -0.43 7.23
N PRO A 252 0.28 0.43 6.33
CA PRO A 252 0.97 0.75 5.08
C PRO A 252 2.35 1.37 5.31
N LYS A 253 2.50 2.26 6.30
CA LYS A 253 3.79 2.87 6.66
C LYS A 253 4.83 1.81 7.04
N ALA A 254 4.47 0.85 7.87
CA ALA A 254 5.35 -0.26 8.23
C ALA A 254 5.71 -1.12 7.02
N LEU A 255 4.74 -1.47 6.17
CA LEU A 255 4.99 -2.23 4.94
C LEU A 255 5.98 -1.51 4.01
N LYS A 256 5.81 -0.19 3.83
CA LYS A 256 6.71 0.65 3.03
C LYS A 256 8.14 0.63 3.56
N LEU A 257 8.31 0.73 4.89
CA LEU A 257 9.64 0.67 5.52
C LEU A 257 10.34 -0.66 5.26
N LEU A 258 9.60 -1.77 5.27
CA LEU A 258 10.14 -3.09 4.91
C LEU A 258 10.45 -3.18 3.41
N ALA A 259 9.51 -2.79 2.56
CA ALA A 259 9.64 -2.88 1.10
C ALA A 259 10.78 -2.02 0.53
N THR A 260 11.11 -0.92 1.22
CA THR A 260 12.23 -0.04 0.88
C THR A 260 13.52 -0.36 1.64
N ASN A 261 13.58 -1.50 2.34
CA ASN A 261 14.70 -1.92 3.17
C ASN A 261 15.17 -0.87 4.21
N GLN A 262 14.34 0.11 4.59
CA GLN A 262 14.69 1.05 5.66
C GLN A 262 14.70 0.38 7.03
N VAL A 263 13.88 -0.68 7.17
CA VAL A 263 13.74 -1.45 8.39
C VAL A 263 13.83 -2.95 8.10
N TYR A 264 14.58 -3.67 8.93
CA TYR A 264 14.58 -5.13 8.96
C TYR A 264 14.74 -5.67 10.38
N LEU A 265 14.38 -6.94 10.58
CA LEU A 265 14.60 -7.64 11.84
C LEU A 265 16.03 -8.21 11.87
N ASP A 266 16.83 -7.77 12.84
CA ASP A 266 18.06 -8.47 13.23
C ASP A 266 17.65 -9.76 13.94
N LYS A 267 17.84 -10.89 13.24
CA LYS A 267 17.35 -12.19 13.69
C LYS A 267 18.13 -12.71 14.90
N ASP A 268 19.39 -12.32 15.07
CA ASP A 268 20.23 -12.79 16.16
C ASP A 268 19.88 -12.08 17.46
N VAL A 269 19.58 -10.77 17.37
CA VAL A 269 19.26 -9.94 18.55
C VAL A 269 17.75 -9.85 18.80
N GLY A 270 16.91 -10.17 17.81
CA GLY A 270 15.45 -10.04 17.90
C GLY A 270 14.99 -8.59 17.98
N LYS A 271 15.75 -7.66 17.39
CA LYS A 271 15.47 -6.21 17.42
C LYS A 271 15.37 -5.64 16.02
N VAL A 272 14.59 -4.57 15.89
CA VAL A 272 14.53 -3.80 14.65
C VAL A 272 15.86 -3.05 14.43
N LYS A 273 16.37 -3.11 13.20
CA LYS A 273 17.46 -2.27 12.71
C LYS A 273 16.95 -1.29 11.69
N TRP A 274 17.45 -0.05 11.78
CA TRP A 274 17.11 1.05 10.88
C TRP A 274 18.33 1.37 10.02
N LEU A 275 18.15 1.37 8.70
CA LEU A 275 19.16 1.84 7.76
C LEU A 275 18.96 3.35 7.55
N THR A 276 19.87 4.15 8.10
CA THR A 276 19.77 5.62 8.13
C THR A 276 20.36 6.31 6.90
N ASN A 277 21.02 5.56 6.00
CA ASN A 277 21.63 6.10 4.79
C ASN A 277 21.03 5.48 3.52
N SER A 278 20.58 6.33 2.61
CA SER A 278 20.02 5.97 1.30
C SER A 278 21.00 5.24 0.37
N SER A 279 22.31 5.30 0.65
CA SER A 279 23.36 4.57 -0.09
C SER A 279 23.46 3.07 0.24
N ASP A 280 22.89 2.62 1.36
CA ASP A 280 22.99 1.21 1.79
C ASP A 280 21.75 0.38 1.41
N VAL A 281 20.67 1.04 0.98
CA VAL A 281 19.39 0.42 0.58
C VAL A 281 19.54 -0.56 -0.60
N PHE A 282 20.57 -0.37 -1.44
CA PHE A 282 20.80 -1.16 -2.65
C PHE A 282 21.98 -2.14 -2.57
N ARG A 283 22.70 -2.21 -1.43
CA ARG A 283 23.93 -3.02 -1.33
C ARG A 283 23.70 -4.48 -0.95
N ASN A 284 22.54 -4.85 -0.44
CA ASN A 284 22.27 -6.20 0.07
C ASN A 284 21.43 -7.08 -0.87
N ILE A 285 21.42 -6.78 -2.17
CA ILE A 285 20.84 -7.68 -3.19
C ILE A 285 21.99 -8.32 -3.98
N VAL A 286 22.64 -9.32 -3.38
CA VAL A 286 23.45 -10.34 -4.06
C VAL A 286 23.21 -11.67 -3.37
#